data_AF-R2TB98-F1
#
_entry.id   AF-R2TB98-F1
#
_cell.length_a   1.000
_cell.length_b   1.000
_cell.length_c   1.000
_cell.angle_alpha   90.00
_cell.angle_beta   90.00
_cell.angle_gamma   90.00
#
_symmetry.space_group_name_H-M   'P 1'
#
loop_
_entity.id
_entity.type
_entity.pdbx_description
1 polymer ?
#
loop_
_entity_poly.entity_id
_entity_poly.type
_entity_poly.pdbx_seq_one_letter_code
_entity_poly.pdbx_strand_id
1 'polypeptide(L)'
;MKFCPHCGNQLGDQAKFCGKCGAALPMMTSPAEAAETAKAKGLFTEATRAIGKYAGEEDGLQIDLNQLFSQVAKKHTNEEAEKIFIAGTKQTTPDISEVSDSWSKPWLFSRIFIAALIVFGALLVAVTSFENSNALPGLIIIGAFAVPFSVLIFFFETNVYQNISIFEVIKIFFIGGVISILSTLFLYEFVTFSDEATYFGVMTITDAFLVSVVEELGKAVIVVYFINKYKINKILNGLLIGAAVGAGFAAFETSGYVFRELLGYGDVIGLIILRGWMSIGTHLAWSAMIGGAVIIVKKTSSFNMNQLFDTRFVFFFASAVVLHGVWDMGIVLLNSELLIYILLIVAAWIELFILMSAGLKEVNQFRQIKN
;
A
#
# COMPACT_ATOMS: atom_id res chain seq x y z
N MET A 1 -28.10 23.63 -33.16
CA MET A 1 -28.69 22.39 -32.60
C MET A 1 -27.67 21.28 -32.75
N LYS A 2 -27.24 20.64 -31.65
CA LYS A 2 -26.30 19.51 -31.69
C LYS A 2 -27.10 18.22 -31.84
N PHE A 3 -26.64 17.31 -32.69
CA PHE A 3 -27.24 15.99 -32.89
C PHE A 3 -26.26 14.91 -32.47
N CYS A 4 -26.77 13.82 -31.89
CA CYS A 4 -25.96 12.68 -31.50
C CYS A 4 -25.33 12.02 -32.75
N PRO A 5 -24.01 11.85 -32.82
CA PRO A 5 -23.36 11.23 -33.98
C PRO A 5 -23.69 9.74 -34.12
N HIS A 6 -24.19 9.10 -33.05
CA HIS A 6 -24.54 7.67 -33.07
C HIS A 6 -26.01 7.39 -33.41
N CYS A 7 -26.95 8.27 -33.05
CA CYS A 7 -28.38 7.99 -33.19
C CYS A 7 -29.22 9.15 -33.75
N GLY A 8 -28.60 10.28 -34.08
CA GLY A 8 -29.27 11.45 -34.65
C GLY A 8 -30.20 12.20 -33.69
N ASN A 9 -30.27 11.83 -32.41
CA ASN A 9 -31.14 12.52 -31.44
C ASN A 9 -30.63 13.93 -31.16
N GLN A 10 -31.55 14.89 -30.98
CA GLN A 10 -31.19 16.24 -30.56
C GLN A 10 -30.61 16.23 -29.15
N LEU A 11 -29.51 16.94 -28.96
CA LEU A 11 -28.78 17.02 -27.71
C LEU A 11 -29.02 18.38 -27.06
N GLY A 12 -29.15 18.40 -25.73
CA GLY A 12 -29.06 19.64 -24.96
C GLY A 12 -27.65 20.23 -25.06
N ASP A 13 -27.51 21.55 -24.94
CA ASP A 13 -26.26 22.27 -25.23
C ASP A 13 -25.05 21.81 -24.39
N GLN A 14 -25.31 21.22 -23.21
CA GLN A 14 -24.32 20.65 -22.29
C GLN A 14 -24.49 19.14 -22.01
N ALA A 15 -25.20 18.39 -22.87
CA ALA A 15 -25.36 16.95 -22.66
C ALA A 15 -24.01 16.23 -22.77
N LYS A 16 -23.58 15.52 -21.71
CA LYS A 16 -22.37 14.66 -21.71
C LYS A 16 -22.63 13.28 -22.32
N PHE A 17 -23.90 12.85 -22.29
CA PHE A 17 -24.37 11.58 -22.82
C PHE A 17 -25.65 11.82 -23.62
N CYS A 18 -25.89 11.02 -24.65
CA CYS A 18 -27.16 11.05 -25.36
C CYS A 18 -28.26 10.45 -24.48
N GLY A 19 -29.29 11.23 -24.15
CA GLY A 19 -30.43 10.75 -23.34
C GLY A 19 -31.26 9.63 -23.99
N LYS A 20 -31.06 9.34 -25.29
CA LYS A 20 -31.78 8.29 -26.02
C LYS A 20 -30.98 6.99 -26.16
N CYS A 21 -29.70 7.05 -26.53
CA CYS A 21 -28.88 5.86 -26.78
C CYS A 21 -27.76 5.63 -25.75
N GLY A 22 -27.59 6.52 -24.78
CA GLY A 22 -26.55 6.40 -23.74
C GLY A 22 -25.12 6.64 -24.23
N ALA A 23 -24.90 6.87 -25.53
CA ALA A 23 -23.57 7.11 -26.06
C ALA A 23 -22.93 8.36 -25.45
N ALA A 24 -21.69 8.22 -24.99
CA ALA A 24 -20.86 9.34 -24.55
C ALA A 24 -20.59 10.28 -25.72
N LEU A 25 -20.82 11.57 -25.52
CA LEU A 25 -20.53 12.57 -26.54
C LEU A 25 -19.07 13.00 -26.39
N PRO A 26 -18.33 13.21 -27.50
CA PRO A 26 -16.99 13.75 -27.41
C PRO A 26 -17.08 15.13 -26.76
N MET A 27 -16.60 15.24 -25.52
CA MET A 27 -16.44 16.53 -24.87
C MET A 27 -15.44 17.31 -25.72
N MET A 28 -15.87 18.42 -26.30
CA MET A 28 -14.93 19.44 -26.78
C MET A 28 -14.29 20.03 -25.53
N THR A 29 -13.19 19.42 -25.07
CA THR A 29 -12.31 20.05 -24.09
C THR A 29 -11.84 21.36 -24.68
N SER A 30 -11.91 22.44 -23.90
CA SER A 30 -11.39 23.71 -24.39
C SER A 30 -9.88 23.57 -24.68
N PRO A 31 -9.33 24.31 -25.66
CA PRO A 31 -7.89 24.30 -25.91
C PRO A 31 -7.05 24.61 -24.65
N ALA A 32 -7.60 25.42 -23.73
CA ALA A 32 -7.00 25.73 -22.43
C ALA A 32 -6.98 24.51 -21.49
N GLU A 33 -8.10 23.81 -21.32
CA GLU A 33 -8.18 22.57 -20.52
C GLU A 33 -7.29 21.45 -21.09
N ALA A 34 -7.23 21.34 -22.42
CA ALA A 34 -6.35 20.38 -23.09
C ALA A 34 -4.87 20.70 -22.85
N ALA A 35 -4.49 21.98 -22.88
CA ALA A 35 -3.15 22.45 -22.59
C ALA A 35 -2.76 22.24 -21.11
N GLU A 36 -3.65 22.53 -20.17
CA GLU A 36 -3.43 22.27 -18.74
C GLU A 36 -3.29 20.78 -18.45
N THR A 37 -4.13 19.94 -19.04
CA THR A 37 -4.05 18.48 -18.92
C THR A 37 -2.72 17.96 -19.48
N ALA A 38 -2.29 18.46 -20.64
CA ALA A 38 -1.01 18.10 -21.23
C ALA A 38 0.17 18.53 -20.36
N LYS A 39 0.11 19.73 -19.77
CA LYS A 39 1.13 20.24 -18.84
C LYS A 39 1.21 19.40 -17.57
N ALA A 40 0.06 19.09 -16.95
CA ALA A 40 -0.02 18.23 -15.77
C ALA A 40 0.54 16.83 -16.05
N LYS A 41 0.20 16.25 -17.21
CA LYS A 41 0.75 14.96 -17.65
C LYS A 41 2.27 15.02 -17.84
N GLY A 42 2.79 16.09 -18.42
CA GLY A 42 4.23 16.32 -18.58
C GLY A 42 4.96 16.39 -17.23
N LEU A 43 4.44 17.19 -16.29
CA LEU A 43 5.00 17.31 -14.94
C LEU A 43 4.96 15.98 -14.18
N PHE A 44 3.87 15.22 -14.30
CA PHE A 44 3.75 13.89 -13.69
C PHE A 44 4.79 12.91 -14.26
N THR A 45 4.97 12.87 -15.58
CA THR A 45 5.99 12.02 -16.21
C THR A 45 7.40 12.42 -15.78
N GLU A 46 7.69 13.72 -15.64
CA GLU A 46 8.99 14.20 -15.18
C GLU A 46 9.24 13.85 -13.71
N ALA A 47 8.25 14.06 -12.83
CA ALA A 47 8.35 13.72 -11.42
C ALA A 47 8.55 12.21 -11.20
N THR A 48 7.73 11.38 -11.88
CA THR A 48 7.86 9.92 -11.78
C THR A 48 9.18 9.41 -12.37
N ARG A 49 9.71 10.06 -13.41
CA ARG A 49 11.06 9.76 -13.92
C ARG A 49 12.14 10.13 -12.92
N ALA A 50 12.04 11.27 -12.25
CA ALA A 50 13.02 11.71 -11.25
C ALA A 50 13.13 10.71 -10.09
N ILE A 51 11.98 10.22 -9.60
CA ILE A 51 11.91 9.17 -8.57
C ILE A 51 12.39 7.82 -9.14
N GLY A 52 11.95 7.47 -10.36
CA GLY A 52 12.31 6.22 -11.05
C GLY A 52 13.81 5.99 -11.17
N LYS A 53 14.62 7.05 -11.32
CA LYS A 53 16.09 6.96 -11.31
C LYS A 53 16.65 6.25 -10.08
N TYR A 54 16.05 6.48 -8.90
CA TYR A 54 16.47 5.78 -7.68
C TYR A 54 16.07 4.31 -7.67
N ALA A 55 14.99 3.95 -8.37
CA ALA A 55 14.54 2.57 -8.58
C ALA A 55 15.27 1.84 -9.73
N GLY A 56 16.11 2.54 -10.50
CA GLY A 56 16.76 1.98 -11.69
C GLY A 56 15.90 2.03 -12.96
N GLU A 57 14.95 2.96 -13.03
CA GLU A 57 14.01 3.15 -14.14
C GLU A 57 14.09 4.57 -14.75
N GLU A 58 14.24 4.67 -16.07
CA GLU A 58 14.42 5.97 -16.77
C GLU A 58 13.21 6.42 -17.60
N ASP A 59 12.27 5.52 -17.89
CA ASP A 59 11.17 5.79 -18.83
C ASP A 59 9.99 6.57 -18.21
N GLY A 60 10.00 6.75 -16.88
CA GLY A 60 8.86 7.26 -16.11
C GLY A 60 7.76 6.21 -15.95
N LEU A 61 6.83 6.47 -15.02
CA LEU A 61 5.79 5.48 -14.66
C LEU A 61 4.77 5.31 -15.80
N GLN A 62 4.72 4.12 -16.39
CA GLN A 62 3.71 3.72 -17.36
C GLN A 62 2.79 2.66 -16.75
N ILE A 63 1.73 3.12 -16.08
CA ILE A 63 0.72 2.26 -15.46
C ILE A 63 -0.66 2.51 -16.07
N ASP A 64 -1.34 1.43 -16.42
CA ASP A 64 -2.76 1.44 -16.76
C ASP A 64 -3.55 0.81 -15.60
N LEU A 65 -4.11 1.67 -14.75
CA LEU A 65 -4.92 1.24 -13.60
C LEU A 65 -6.19 0.49 -14.03
N ASN A 66 -6.76 0.81 -15.19
CA ASN A 66 -7.94 0.09 -15.69
C ASN A 66 -7.56 -1.34 -16.07
N GLN A 67 -6.39 -1.54 -16.66
CA GLN A 67 -5.87 -2.87 -16.95
C GLN A 67 -5.54 -3.65 -15.67
N LEU A 68 -4.88 -3.01 -14.70
CA LEU A 68 -4.50 -3.59 -13.42
C LEU A 68 -5.72 -4.16 -12.68
N PHE A 69 -6.80 -3.37 -12.56
CA PHE A 69 -8.02 -3.76 -11.84
C PHE A 69 -9.10 -4.39 -12.72
N SER A 70 -8.78 -4.76 -13.97
CA SER A 70 -9.75 -5.27 -14.96
C SER A 70 -10.45 -6.59 -14.59
N GLN A 71 -9.89 -7.35 -13.62
CA GLN A 71 -10.47 -8.61 -13.15
C GLN A 71 -11.31 -8.45 -11.88
N VAL A 72 -11.22 -7.32 -11.16
CA VAL A 72 -11.91 -7.12 -9.87
C VAL A 72 -13.42 -7.30 -9.96
N ALA A 73 -14.04 -6.81 -11.04
CA ALA A 73 -15.49 -6.90 -11.24
C ALA A 73 -15.96 -8.24 -11.84
N LYS A 74 -15.05 -9.12 -12.27
CA LYS A 74 -15.40 -10.38 -12.93
C LYS A 74 -15.70 -11.48 -11.92
N LYS A 75 -16.46 -12.48 -12.37
CA LYS A 75 -16.70 -13.70 -11.58
C LYS A 75 -15.47 -14.59 -11.67
N HIS A 76 -15.10 -15.16 -10.54
CA HIS A 76 -13.96 -16.07 -10.40
C HIS A 76 -14.39 -17.33 -9.66
N THR A 77 -13.75 -18.45 -9.97
CA THR A 77 -14.02 -19.74 -9.32
C THR A 77 -13.15 -19.92 -8.08
N ASN A 78 -13.54 -20.87 -7.21
CA ASN A 78 -12.70 -21.23 -6.06
C ASN A 78 -11.36 -21.82 -6.51
N GLU A 79 -11.33 -22.57 -7.61
CA GLU A 79 -10.10 -23.14 -8.17
C GLU A 79 -9.11 -22.04 -8.59
N GLU A 80 -9.59 -20.93 -9.17
CA GLU A 80 -8.75 -19.77 -9.49
C GLU A 80 -8.17 -19.12 -8.22
N ALA A 81 -8.95 -19.02 -7.14
CA ALA A 81 -8.47 -18.54 -5.85
C ALA A 81 -7.43 -19.48 -5.24
N GLU A 82 -7.69 -20.79 -5.27
CA GLU A 82 -6.77 -21.82 -4.77
C GLU A 82 -5.44 -21.80 -5.52
N LYS A 83 -5.46 -21.59 -6.84
CA LYS A 83 -4.26 -21.44 -7.66
C LYS A 83 -3.37 -20.29 -7.19
N ILE A 84 -3.97 -19.17 -6.76
CA ILE A 84 -3.24 -18.04 -6.17
C ILE A 84 -2.62 -18.46 -4.83
N PHE A 85 -3.39 -19.12 -3.96
CA PHE A 85 -2.90 -19.52 -2.63
C PHE A 85 -1.78 -20.55 -2.66
N ILE A 86 -1.78 -21.45 -3.64
CA ILE A 86 -0.69 -22.44 -3.80
C ILE A 86 0.56 -21.86 -4.45
N ALA A 87 0.59 -20.58 -4.86
CA ALA A 87 1.80 -19.95 -5.39
C ALA A 87 2.96 -20.03 -4.39
N GLY A 88 4.21 -20.06 -4.89
CA GLY A 88 5.41 -20.09 -4.06
C GLY A 88 5.71 -21.42 -3.38
N THR A 89 5.09 -22.52 -3.82
CA THR A 89 5.47 -23.88 -3.41
C THR A 89 6.49 -24.47 -4.36
N LYS A 90 7.07 -25.63 -4.01
CA LYS A 90 8.05 -26.33 -4.84
C LYS A 90 7.49 -26.70 -6.23
N GLN A 91 6.18 -26.94 -6.33
CA GLN A 91 5.53 -27.39 -7.56
C GLN A 91 4.90 -26.26 -8.39
N THR A 92 4.73 -25.07 -7.81
CA THR A 92 3.96 -23.97 -8.41
C THR A 92 4.78 -22.71 -8.66
N THR A 93 6.02 -22.67 -8.16
CA THR A 93 6.94 -21.58 -8.47
C THR A 93 7.36 -21.69 -9.94
N PRO A 94 7.05 -20.70 -10.80
CA PRO A 94 7.36 -20.76 -12.22
C PRO A 94 8.86 -20.62 -12.49
N ASP A 95 9.29 -21.13 -13.64
CA ASP A 95 10.62 -20.81 -14.16
C ASP A 95 10.67 -19.32 -14.57
N ILE A 96 11.84 -18.69 -14.52
CA ILE A 96 11.98 -17.27 -14.91
C ILE A 96 11.57 -17.02 -16.37
N SER A 97 11.67 -18.03 -17.23
CA SER A 97 11.19 -17.99 -18.61
C SER A 97 9.67 -17.88 -18.73
N GLU A 98 8.92 -18.35 -17.73
CA GLU A 98 7.45 -18.36 -17.68
C GLU A 98 6.86 -17.16 -16.90
N VAL A 99 7.66 -16.49 -16.07
CA VAL A 99 7.26 -15.31 -15.30
C VAL A 99 6.88 -14.17 -16.25
N SER A 100 5.69 -13.58 -16.14
CA SER A 100 5.28 -12.44 -16.98
C SER A 100 6.07 -11.17 -16.67
N ASP A 101 6.43 -10.40 -17.69
CA ASP A 101 7.00 -9.05 -17.60
C ASP A 101 5.92 -7.94 -17.68
N SER A 102 4.65 -8.35 -17.67
CA SER A 102 3.49 -7.44 -17.67
C SER A 102 2.82 -7.41 -16.30
N TRP A 103 2.05 -6.34 -16.05
CA TRP A 103 1.29 -6.19 -14.81
C TRP A 103 0.33 -7.38 -14.59
N SER A 104 0.41 -7.98 -13.39
CA SER A 104 -0.61 -8.89 -12.88
C SER A 104 -1.99 -8.23 -12.89
N LYS A 105 -3.06 -9.04 -12.83
CA LYS A 105 -4.43 -8.56 -12.74
C LYS A 105 -5.06 -9.03 -11.42
N PRO A 106 -4.67 -8.42 -10.28
CA PRO A 106 -5.12 -8.84 -8.96
C PRO A 106 -6.63 -8.66 -8.81
N TRP A 107 -7.28 -9.59 -8.11
CA TRP A 107 -8.72 -9.57 -7.84
C TRP A 107 -9.09 -10.20 -6.50
N LEU A 108 -8.30 -11.14 -5.98
CA LEU A 108 -8.59 -11.87 -4.75
C LEU A 108 -8.59 -10.95 -3.53
N PHE A 109 -7.69 -9.95 -3.50
CA PHE A 109 -7.65 -8.93 -2.45
C PHE A 109 -9.02 -8.29 -2.20
N SER A 110 -9.77 -8.02 -3.28
CA SER A 110 -11.09 -7.41 -3.20
C SER A 110 -12.13 -8.34 -2.59
N ARG A 111 -12.03 -9.66 -2.84
CA ARG A 111 -12.94 -10.67 -2.28
C ARG A 111 -12.68 -10.87 -0.79
N ILE A 112 -11.41 -10.87 -0.39
CA ILE A 112 -11.01 -10.91 1.02
C ILE A 112 -11.50 -9.66 1.74
N PHE A 113 -11.36 -8.47 1.12
CA PHE A 113 -11.89 -7.23 1.69
C PHE A 113 -13.40 -7.26 1.87
N ILE A 114 -14.15 -7.68 0.84
CA ILE A 114 -15.62 -7.81 0.92
C ILE A 114 -16.03 -8.81 2.01
N ALA A 115 -15.36 -9.96 2.09
CA ALA A 115 -15.62 -10.94 3.16
C ALA A 115 -15.37 -10.33 4.54
N ALA A 116 -14.27 -9.60 4.73
CA ALA A 116 -13.95 -8.90 5.97
C ALA A 116 -14.99 -7.83 6.30
N LEU A 117 -15.49 -7.07 5.31
CA LEU A 117 -16.56 -6.09 5.50
C LEU A 117 -17.90 -6.73 5.91
N ILE A 118 -18.25 -7.88 5.35
CA ILE A 118 -19.45 -8.62 5.73
C ILE A 118 -19.34 -9.06 7.19
N VAL A 119 -18.19 -9.64 7.57
CA VAL A 119 -17.93 -10.06 8.96
C VAL A 119 -17.94 -8.85 9.90
N PHE A 120 -17.31 -7.74 9.51
CA PHE A 120 -17.32 -6.49 10.26
C PHE A 120 -18.74 -5.98 10.49
N GLY A 121 -19.57 -5.92 9.44
CA GLY A 121 -20.96 -5.50 9.53
C GLY A 121 -21.80 -6.40 10.44
N ALA A 122 -21.61 -7.72 10.36
CA ALA A 122 -22.30 -8.67 11.23
C ALA A 122 -21.90 -8.48 12.71
N LEU A 123 -20.61 -8.28 12.98
CA LEU A 123 -20.10 -8.00 14.34
C LEU A 123 -20.57 -6.64 14.84
N LEU A 124 -20.62 -5.63 13.97
CA LEU A 124 -21.12 -4.31 14.31
C LEU A 124 -22.59 -4.39 14.74
N VAL A 125 -23.43 -5.09 13.97
CA VAL A 125 -24.84 -5.35 14.33
C VAL A 125 -24.94 -6.10 15.67
N ALA A 126 -24.09 -7.09 15.91
CA ALA A 126 -24.07 -7.82 17.18
C ALA A 126 -23.74 -6.89 18.38
N VAL A 127 -22.82 -5.95 18.19
CA VAL A 127 -22.45 -4.96 19.21
C VAL A 127 -23.55 -3.91 19.41
N THR A 128 -24.07 -3.32 18.32
CA THR A 128 -24.96 -2.14 18.41
C THR A 128 -26.43 -2.50 18.59
N SER A 129 -26.91 -3.54 17.91
CA SER A 129 -28.35 -3.87 17.87
C SER A 129 -28.72 -4.95 18.88
N PHE A 130 -27.78 -5.84 19.21
CA PHE A 130 -27.99 -6.91 20.19
C PHE A 130 -27.26 -6.66 21.52
N GLU A 131 -26.55 -5.54 21.64
CA GLU A 131 -25.81 -5.13 22.86
C GLU A 131 -24.85 -6.23 23.37
N ASN A 132 -24.34 -7.07 22.46
CA ASN A 132 -23.52 -8.21 22.83
C ASN A 132 -22.04 -7.81 22.91
N SER A 133 -21.58 -7.51 24.12
CA SER A 133 -20.18 -7.14 24.40
C SER A 133 -19.16 -8.22 24.00
N ASN A 134 -19.57 -9.50 23.91
CA ASN A 134 -18.68 -10.57 23.44
C ASN A 134 -18.30 -10.43 21.95
N ALA A 135 -19.04 -9.63 21.17
CA ALA A 135 -18.69 -9.35 19.78
C ALA A 135 -17.61 -8.26 19.65
N LEU A 136 -17.31 -7.50 20.70
CA LEU A 136 -16.32 -6.41 20.67
C LEU A 136 -14.91 -6.90 20.31
N PRO A 137 -14.34 -7.96 20.91
CA PRO A 137 -13.00 -8.42 20.52
C PRO A 137 -12.93 -8.81 19.04
N GLY A 138 -13.99 -9.44 18.52
CA GLY A 138 -14.11 -9.75 17.09
C GLY A 138 -14.13 -8.49 16.23
N LEU A 139 -14.91 -7.47 16.64
CA LEU A 139 -15.02 -6.21 15.91
C LEU A 139 -13.66 -5.48 15.84
N ILE A 140 -12.92 -5.46 16.95
CA ILE A 140 -11.58 -4.87 17.03
C ILE A 140 -10.63 -5.58 16.06
N ILE A 141 -10.56 -6.91 16.12
CA ILE A 141 -9.67 -7.71 15.28
C ILE A 141 -10.02 -7.52 13.80
N ILE A 142 -11.29 -7.70 13.41
CA ILE A 142 -11.67 -7.60 12.00
C ILE A 142 -11.48 -6.17 11.49
N GLY A 143 -11.85 -5.16 12.28
CA GLY A 143 -11.66 -3.75 11.94
C GLY A 143 -10.19 -3.39 11.69
N ALA A 144 -9.29 -3.86 12.56
CA ALA A 144 -7.87 -3.57 12.43
C ALA A 144 -7.17 -4.38 11.31
N PHE A 145 -7.66 -5.57 10.98
CA PHE A 145 -7.00 -6.46 10.02
C PHE A 145 -7.56 -6.36 8.59
N ALA A 146 -8.81 -5.94 8.41
CA ALA A 146 -9.52 -6.01 7.14
C ALA A 146 -8.75 -5.37 5.97
N VAL A 147 -8.37 -4.10 6.11
CA VAL A 147 -7.66 -3.36 5.06
C VAL A 147 -6.18 -3.75 4.97
N PRO A 148 -5.38 -3.80 6.06
CA PRO A 148 -3.97 -4.19 5.96
C PRO A 148 -3.77 -5.57 5.34
N PHE A 149 -4.60 -6.54 5.73
CA PHE A 149 -4.49 -7.91 5.19
C PHE A 149 -4.93 -7.97 3.73
N SER A 150 -5.99 -7.24 3.36
CA SER A 150 -6.45 -7.22 1.96
C SER A 150 -5.41 -6.58 1.05
N VAL A 151 -4.83 -5.44 1.44
CA VAL A 151 -3.75 -4.79 0.67
C VAL A 151 -2.49 -5.68 0.62
N LEU A 152 -2.17 -6.42 1.67
CA LEU A 152 -1.10 -7.42 1.62
C LEU A 152 -1.36 -8.50 0.56
N ILE A 153 -2.60 -8.97 0.42
CA ILE A 153 -2.95 -9.92 -0.63
C ILE A 153 -2.82 -9.27 -2.03
N PHE A 154 -3.10 -7.98 -2.17
CA PHE A 154 -2.80 -7.27 -3.41
C PHE A 154 -1.29 -7.31 -3.75
N PHE A 155 -0.39 -7.11 -2.78
CA PHE A 155 1.05 -7.29 -2.99
C PHE A 155 1.43 -8.74 -3.33
N PHE A 156 0.74 -9.71 -2.74
CA PHE A 156 0.94 -11.13 -3.03
C PHE A 156 0.54 -11.47 -4.48
N GLU A 157 -0.60 -10.99 -4.95
CA GLU A 157 -1.09 -11.21 -6.32
C GLU A 157 -0.26 -10.46 -7.39
N THR A 158 0.26 -9.28 -7.03
CA THR A 158 1.09 -8.47 -7.95
C THR A 158 2.53 -8.96 -8.04
N ASN A 159 2.96 -9.88 -7.16
CA ASN A 159 4.26 -10.51 -7.25
C ASN A 159 4.30 -11.56 -8.38
N VAL A 160 4.65 -11.13 -9.60
CA VAL A 160 4.71 -12.00 -10.79
C VAL A 160 5.65 -13.20 -10.66
N TYR A 161 6.65 -13.13 -9.77
CA TYR A 161 7.60 -14.22 -9.57
C TYR A 161 6.99 -15.42 -8.85
N GLN A 162 5.90 -15.23 -8.10
CA GLN A 162 5.14 -16.31 -7.45
C GLN A 162 6.03 -17.32 -6.70
N ASN A 163 7.09 -16.83 -6.05
CA ASN A 163 8.15 -17.65 -5.45
C ASN A 163 8.26 -17.49 -3.91
N ILE A 164 7.26 -16.86 -3.29
CA ILE A 164 7.07 -16.79 -1.84
C ILE A 164 5.68 -17.35 -1.57
N SER A 165 5.55 -18.34 -0.69
CA SER A 165 4.26 -18.93 -0.38
C SER A 165 3.44 -18.04 0.55
N ILE A 166 2.11 -18.15 0.47
CA ILE A 166 1.22 -17.43 1.40
C ILE A 166 1.52 -17.79 2.86
N PHE A 167 1.99 -19.01 3.14
CA PHE A 167 2.41 -19.41 4.48
C PHE A 167 3.59 -18.58 5.00
N GLU A 168 4.60 -18.32 4.16
CA GLU A 168 5.70 -17.43 4.53
C GLU A 168 5.22 -15.99 4.70
N VAL A 169 4.35 -15.50 3.81
CA VAL A 169 3.77 -14.15 3.91
C VAL A 169 3.01 -13.97 5.23
N ILE A 170 2.16 -14.93 5.61
CA ILE A 170 1.42 -14.92 6.87
C ILE A 170 2.37 -14.96 8.07
N LYS A 171 3.42 -15.79 8.03
CA LYS A 171 4.44 -15.80 9.10
C LYS A 171 5.13 -14.45 9.24
N ILE A 172 5.52 -13.80 8.14
CA ILE A 172 6.16 -12.49 8.16
C ILE A 172 5.17 -11.44 8.68
N PHE A 173 3.90 -11.50 8.28
CA PHE A 173 2.86 -10.63 8.80
C PHE A 173 2.72 -10.71 10.33
N PHE A 174 2.54 -11.92 10.87
CA PHE A 174 2.35 -12.11 12.31
C PHE A 174 3.64 -11.88 13.11
N ILE A 175 4.70 -12.61 12.77
CA ILE A 175 5.95 -12.58 13.54
C ILE A 175 6.71 -11.29 13.27
N GLY A 176 6.79 -10.86 12.01
CA GLY A 176 7.46 -9.62 11.65
C GLY A 176 6.73 -8.38 12.16
N GLY A 177 5.40 -8.36 12.07
CA GLY A 177 4.58 -7.29 12.64
C GLY A 177 4.84 -7.11 14.15
N VAL A 178 4.70 -8.18 14.94
CA VAL A 178 4.91 -8.11 16.39
C VAL A 178 6.36 -7.78 16.75
N ILE A 179 7.35 -8.43 16.12
CA ILE A 179 8.76 -8.14 16.42
C ILE A 179 9.14 -6.71 16.01
N SER A 180 8.55 -6.15 14.96
CA SER A 180 8.82 -4.75 14.58
C SER A 180 8.23 -3.74 15.57
N ILE A 181 7.09 -4.05 16.21
CA ILE A 181 6.60 -3.29 17.37
C ILE A 181 7.60 -3.38 18.53
N LEU A 182 8.06 -4.59 18.88
CA LEU A 182 9.06 -4.76 19.95
C LEU A 182 10.38 -4.02 19.66
N SER A 183 10.82 -4.05 18.40
CA SER A 183 11.99 -3.32 17.90
C SER A 183 11.81 -1.82 18.11
N THR A 184 10.64 -1.29 17.74
CA THR A 184 10.29 0.12 17.93
C THR A 184 10.27 0.50 19.42
N LEU A 185 9.59 -0.29 20.25
CA LEU A 185 9.54 -0.05 21.70
C LEU A 185 10.93 -0.01 22.32
N PHE A 186 11.82 -0.91 21.89
CA PHE A 186 13.21 -0.89 22.32
C PHE A 186 13.96 0.37 21.84
N LEU A 187 13.73 0.81 20.60
CA LEU A 187 14.37 2.02 20.07
C LEU A 187 13.87 3.30 20.75
N TYR A 188 12.62 3.34 21.22
CA TYR A 188 12.10 4.47 22.00
C TYR A 188 12.86 4.70 23.31
N GLU A 189 13.50 3.68 23.89
CA GLU A 189 14.35 3.83 25.09
C GLU A 189 15.60 4.70 24.85
N PHE A 190 15.95 4.98 23.58
CA PHE A 190 17.12 5.78 23.20
C PHE A 190 16.76 7.19 22.70
N VAL A 191 15.47 7.55 22.72
CA VAL A 191 14.98 8.85 22.24
C VAL A 191 14.22 9.54 23.37
N THR A 192 14.39 10.86 23.47
CA THR A 192 13.65 11.69 24.43
C THR A 192 12.65 12.53 23.67
N PHE A 193 11.38 12.43 24.07
CA PHE A 193 10.30 13.25 23.55
C PHE A 193 10.16 14.54 24.34
N SER A 194 9.45 15.52 23.78
CA SER A 194 9.15 16.78 24.46
C SER A 194 8.38 16.57 25.77
N ASP A 195 8.46 17.56 26.66
CA ASP A 195 7.65 17.58 27.88
C ASP A 195 6.16 17.62 27.53
N GLU A 196 5.79 18.30 26.44
CA GLU A 196 4.43 18.37 25.90
C GLU A 196 3.89 16.98 25.53
N ALA A 197 4.67 16.19 24.80
CA ALA A 197 4.31 14.83 24.43
C ALA A 197 4.25 13.91 25.66
N THR A 198 5.25 14.02 26.55
CA THR A 198 5.41 13.12 27.70
C THR A 198 4.33 13.33 28.76
N TYR A 199 4.01 14.59 29.08
CA TYR A 199 3.09 14.91 30.17
C TYR A 199 1.66 15.20 29.71
N PHE A 200 1.48 15.73 28.49
CA PHE A 200 0.17 16.16 28.00
C PHE A 200 -0.32 15.35 26.80
N GLY A 201 0.50 14.45 26.25
CA GLY A 201 0.14 13.65 25.08
C GLY A 201 0.01 14.46 23.79
N VAL A 202 0.56 15.68 23.76
CA VAL A 202 0.50 16.58 22.61
C VAL A 202 1.80 16.47 21.83
N MET A 203 1.75 15.88 20.63
CA MET A 203 2.94 15.72 19.79
C MET A 203 3.33 17.05 19.15
N THR A 204 4.59 17.46 19.32
CA THR A 204 5.18 18.52 18.52
C THR A 204 5.57 18.01 17.12
N ILE A 205 5.87 18.92 16.19
CA ILE A 205 6.41 18.57 14.86
C ILE A 205 7.69 17.72 15.00
N THR A 206 8.52 18.03 15.99
CA THR A 206 9.74 17.26 16.28
C THR A 206 9.43 15.87 16.83
N ASP A 207 8.43 15.73 17.70
CA ASP A 207 8.02 14.43 18.23
C ASP A 207 7.46 13.54 17.13
N ALA A 208 6.58 14.08 16.27
CA ALA A 208 6.02 13.36 15.12
C ALA A 208 7.12 12.85 14.18
N PHE A 209 8.14 13.67 13.90
CA PHE A 209 9.27 13.23 13.09
C PHE A 209 10.12 12.16 13.80
N LEU A 210 10.36 12.30 15.11
CA LEU A 210 11.10 11.30 15.89
C LEU A 210 10.37 9.95 15.94
N VAL A 211 9.06 9.95 16.16
CA VAL A 211 8.19 8.75 16.07
C VAL A 211 8.40 8.09 14.71
N SER A 212 8.25 8.84 13.62
CA SER A 212 8.39 8.30 12.27
C SER A 212 9.77 7.69 12.00
N VAL A 213 10.85 8.33 12.45
CA VAL A 213 12.21 7.79 12.31
C VAL A 213 12.35 6.48 13.06
N VAL A 214 11.93 6.45 14.33
CA VAL A 214 12.08 5.27 15.20
C VAL A 214 11.27 4.09 14.68
N GLU A 215 10.01 4.31 14.27
CA GLU A 215 9.14 3.26 13.76
C GLU A 215 9.62 2.69 12.42
N GLU A 216 9.98 3.57 11.48
CA GLU A 216 10.49 3.11 10.18
C GLU A 216 11.83 2.39 10.33
N LEU A 217 12.73 2.83 11.22
CA LEU A 217 13.96 2.10 11.55
C LEU A 217 13.65 0.72 12.16
N GLY A 218 12.74 0.68 13.15
CA GLY A 218 12.34 -0.55 13.82
C GLY A 218 11.81 -1.59 12.84
N LYS A 219 10.98 -1.17 11.88
CA LYS A 219 10.48 -2.02 10.79
C LYS A 219 11.56 -2.38 9.77
N ALA A 220 12.42 -1.44 9.37
CA ALA A 220 13.49 -1.68 8.41
C ALA A 220 14.43 -2.81 8.86
N VAL A 221 14.79 -2.85 10.14
CA VAL A 221 15.61 -3.93 10.71
C VAL A 221 14.96 -5.31 10.48
N ILE A 222 13.65 -5.42 10.71
CA ILE A 222 12.91 -6.68 10.56
C ILE A 222 12.73 -7.05 9.08
N VAL A 223 12.50 -6.07 8.22
CA VAL A 223 12.44 -6.26 6.76
C VAL A 223 13.78 -6.79 6.23
N VAL A 224 14.90 -6.16 6.61
CA VAL A 224 16.25 -6.59 6.22
C VAL A 224 16.54 -8.01 6.72
N TYR A 225 16.15 -8.33 7.96
CA TYR A 225 16.29 -9.67 8.51
C TYR A 225 15.59 -10.73 7.65
N PHE A 226 14.32 -10.54 7.30
CA PHE A 226 13.58 -11.50 6.47
C PHE A 226 14.11 -11.58 5.04
N ILE A 227 14.49 -10.45 4.44
CA ILE A 227 15.11 -10.41 3.11
C ILE A 227 16.41 -11.22 3.08
N ASN A 228 17.24 -11.14 4.14
CA ASN A 228 18.46 -11.91 4.24
C ASN A 228 18.19 -13.39 4.57
N LYS A 229 17.29 -13.67 5.51
CA LYS A 229 16.91 -15.04 5.90
C LYS A 229 16.41 -15.86 4.72
N TYR A 230 15.55 -15.27 3.87
CA TYR A 230 15.00 -15.92 2.69
C TYR A 230 15.83 -15.72 1.42
N LYS A 231 17.02 -15.08 1.53
CA LYS A 231 17.93 -14.82 0.41
C LYS A 231 17.24 -14.13 -0.79
N ILE A 232 16.35 -13.19 -0.49
CA ILE A 232 15.55 -12.48 -1.50
C ILE A 232 16.42 -11.56 -2.33
N ASN A 233 16.19 -11.56 -3.65
CA ASN A 233 16.98 -10.81 -4.62
C ASN A 233 16.13 -10.18 -5.74
N LYS A 234 14.81 -10.04 -5.53
CA LYS A 234 13.86 -9.50 -6.52
C LYS A 234 13.05 -8.38 -5.91
N ILE A 235 12.87 -7.27 -6.62
CA ILE A 235 12.25 -6.05 -6.05
C ILE A 235 10.83 -6.33 -5.54
N LEU A 236 10.01 -7.02 -6.35
CA LEU A 236 8.62 -7.35 -5.98
C LEU A 236 8.53 -8.25 -4.73
N ASN A 237 9.53 -9.10 -4.51
CA ASN A 237 9.62 -9.89 -3.28
C ASN A 237 9.98 -9.02 -2.08
N GLY A 238 10.88 -8.05 -2.27
CA GLY A 238 11.20 -7.05 -1.25
C GLY A 238 9.97 -6.23 -0.84
N LEU A 239 9.21 -5.73 -1.84
CA LEU A 239 7.93 -5.05 -1.63
C LEU A 239 6.95 -5.92 -0.83
N LEU A 240 6.77 -7.20 -1.20
CA LEU A 240 5.86 -8.12 -0.52
C LEU A 240 6.27 -8.38 0.95
N ILE A 241 7.57 -8.56 1.22
CA ILE A 241 8.06 -8.73 2.60
C ILE A 241 7.86 -7.45 3.42
N GLY A 242 8.20 -6.30 2.84
CA GLY A 242 7.96 -5.00 3.46
C GLY A 242 6.48 -4.78 3.78
N ALA A 243 5.61 -5.02 2.81
CA ALA A 243 4.15 -4.96 2.97
C ALA A 243 3.68 -5.90 4.08
N ALA A 244 4.20 -7.14 4.16
CA ALA A 244 3.81 -8.08 5.19
C ALA A 244 4.16 -7.58 6.60
N VAL A 245 5.40 -7.11 6.81
CA VAL A 245 5.82 -6.54 8.11
C VAL A 245 4.97 -5.32 8.48
N GLY A 246 4.81 -4.37 7.54
CA GLY A 246 4.06 -3.14 7.78
C GLY A 246 2.56 -3.35 7.99
N ALA A 247 1.96 -4.30 7.26
CA ALA A 247 0.57 -4.70 7.44
C ALA A 247 0.33 -5.31 8.83
N GLY A 248 1.27 -6.17 9.28
CA GLY A 248 1.22 -6.75 10.61
C GLY A 248 1.34 -5.68 11.70
N PHE A 249 2.32 -4.78 11.56
CA PHE A 249 2.50 -3.63 12.45
C PHE A 249 1.19 -2.81 12.54
N ALA A 250 0.64 -2.38 11.41
CA ALA A 250 -0.59 -1.58 11.36
C ALA A 250 -1.79 -2.27 12.03
N ALA A 251 -1.96 -3.57 11.82
CA ALA A 251 -3.08 -4.34 12.36
C ALA A 251 -2.99 -4.48 13.89
N PHE A 252 -1.80 -4.82 14.42
CA PHE A 252 -1.61 -4.96 15.87
C PHE A 252 -1.64 -3.62 16.59
N GLU A 253 -1.00 -2.61 16.01
CA GLU A 253 -0.99 -1.27 16.55
C GLU A 253 -2.41 -0.69 16.61
N THR A 254 -3.16 -0.79 15.51
CA THR A 254 -4.56 -0.32 15.47
C THR A 254 -5.44 -1.05 16.48
N SER A 255 -5.23 -2.36 16.68
CA SER A 255 -5.94 -3.10 17.73
C SER A 255 -5.67 -2.51 19.12
N GLY A 256 -4.43 -2.10 19.40
CA GLY A 256 -4.04 -1.44 20.65
C GLY A 256 -4.66 -0.05 20.82
N TYR A 257 -4.66 0.77 19.77
CA TYR A 257 -5.33 2.08 19.76
C TYR A 257 -6.82 1.94 20.05
N VAL A 258 -7.49 0.99 19.39
CA VAL A 258 -8.92 0.73 19.58
C VAL A 258 -9.22 0.21 20.98
N PHE A 259 -8.35 -0.66 21.52
CA PHE A 259 -8.48 -1.12 22.90
C PHE A 259 -8.33 0.03 23.91
N ARG A 260 -7.38 0.95 23.69
CA ARG A 260 -7.21 2.14 24.54
C ARG A 260 -8.41 3.07 24.47
N GLU A 261 -8.95 3.29 23.27
CA GLU A 261 -10.17 4.09 23.07
C GLU A 261 -11.36 3.47 23.82
N LEU A 262 -11.49 2.14 23.79
CA LEU A 262 -12.51 1.41 24.54
C LEU A 262 -12.37 1.62 26.06
N LEU A 263 -11.15 1.53 26.60
CA LEU A 263 -10.89 1.77 28.02
C LEU A 263 -11.14 3.24 28.43
N GLY A 264 -10.93 4.17 27.51
CA GLY A 264 -11.22 5.60 27.67
C GLY A 264 -12.70 5.97 27.50
N TYR A 265 -13.58 5.00 27.24
CA TYR A 265 -15.00 5.23 26.89
C TYR A 265 -15.18 6.17 25.68
N GLY A 266 -14.24 6.11 24.73
CA GLY A 266 -14.23 6.94 23.52
C GLY A 266 -14.98 6.33 22.33
N ASP A 267 -14.80 6.91 21.15
CA ASP A 267 -15.48 6.49 19.92
C ASP A 267 -14.73 5.34 19.22
N VAL A 268 -14.91 4.13 19.76
CA VAL A 268 -14.32 2.89 19.25
C VAL A 268 -14.65 2.66 17.78
N ILE A 269 -15.90 2.86 17.37
CA ILE A 269 -16.34 2.57 15.99
C ILE A 269 -15.76 3.60 15.03
N GLY A 270 -15.81 4.89 15.38
CA GLY A 270 -15.22 5.96 14.60
C GLY A 270 -13.72 5.75 14.40
N LEU A 271 -13.00 5.39 15.47
CA LEU A 271 -11.56 5.13 15.40
C LEU A 271 -11.23 3.92 14.51
N ILE A 272 -11.99 2.82 14.61
CA ILE A 272 -11.81 1.65 13.73
C ILE A 272 -12.00 2.04 12.27
N ILE A 273 -13.07 2.77 11.95
CA ILE A 273 -13.34 3.18 10.57
C ILE A 273 -12.23 4.08 10.05
N LEU A 274 -11.87 5.11 10.84
CA LEU A 274 -10.85 6.09 10.53
C LEU A 274 -9.51 5.40 10.24
N ARG A 275 -8.99 4.61 11.18
CA ARG A 275 -7.70 3.91 11.00
C ARG A 275 -7.77 2.82 9.93
N GLY A 276 -8.92 2.16 9.79
CA GLY A 276 -9.17 1.12 8.80
C GLY A 276 -8.94 1.61 7.38
N TRP A 277 -9.66 2.64 6.93
CA TRP A 277 -9.53 3.13 5.56
C TRP A 277 -8.15 3.76 5.29
N MET A 278 -7.59 4.46 6.28
CA MET A 278 -6.29 5.11 6.17
C MET A 278 -5.14 4.13 5.99
N SER A 279 -5.27 2.91 6.54
CA SER A 279 -4.22 1.88 6.45
C SER A 279 -3.84 1.46 5.02
N ILE A 280 -4.62 1.85 4.01
CA ILE A 280 -4.28 1.66 2.60
C ILE A 280 -2.97 2.36 2.19
N GLY A 281 -2.55 3.42 2.89
CA GLY A 281 -1.34 4.19 2.53
C GLY A 281 -0.42 4.57 3.69
N THR A 282 -0.53 3.90 4.85
CA THR A 282 0.35 4.13 6.02
C THR A 282 1.41 3.03 6.16
N HIS A 283 1.58 2.42 7.35
CA HIS A 283 2.73 1.56 7.68
C HIS A 283 3.00 0.45 6.68
N LEU A 284 1.96 -0.14 6.06
CA LEU A 284 2.10 -1.15 5.00
C LEU A 284 2.85 -0.57 3.80
N ALA A 285 2.41 0.58 3.29
CA ALA A 285 2.97 1.23 2.12
C ALA A 285 4.42 1.67 2.38
N TRP A 286 4.67 2.32 3.51
CA TRP A 286 6.02 2.77 3.91
C TRP A 286 7.00 1.61 4.06
N SER A 287 6.56 0.53 4.71
CA SER A 287 7.40 -0.67 4.88
C SER A 287 7.64 -1.39 3.55
N ALA A 288 6.66 -1.42 2.65
CA ALA A 288 6.83 -1.95 1.31
C ALA A 288 7.90 -1.17 0.53
N MET A 289 7.88 0.17 0.57
CA MET A 289 8.93 1.00 -0.04
C MET A 289 10.33 0.63 0.48
N ILE A 290 10.47 0.52 1.81
CA ILE A 290 11.73 0.11 2.44
C ILE A 290 12.16 -1.27 1.93
N GLY A 291 11.24 -2.24 1.84
CA GLY A 291 11.53 -3.57 1.33
C GLY A 291 12.02 -3.59 -0.12
N GLY A 292 11.40 -2.79 -1.00
CA GLY A 292 11.87 -2.59 -2.38
C GLY A 292 13.26 -1.94 -2.43
N ALA A 293 13.45 -0.88 -1.64
CA ALA A 293 14.71 -0.13 -1.56
C ALA A 293 15.89 -1.00 -1.09
N VAL A 294 15.67 -1.89 -0.11
CA VAL A 294 16.68 -2.86 0.34
C VAL A 294 17.16 -3.72 -0.82
N ILE A 295 16.26 -4.21 -1.68
CA ILE A 295 16.64 -5.05 -2.82
C ILE A 295 17.43 -4.26 -3.87
N ILE A 296 16.99 -3.03 -4.18
CA ILE A 296 17.67 -2.13 -5.14
C ILE A 296 19.16 -1.93 -4.81
N VAL A 297 19.48 -1.82 -3.52
CA VAL A 297 20.87 -1.60 -3.06
C VAL A 297 21.62 -2.91 -2.82
N LYS A 298 20.94 -3.95 -2.34
CA LYS A 298 21.49 -5.29 -2.08
C LYS A 298 21.96 -5.99 -3.36
N LYS A 299 21.23 -5.81 -4.47
CA LYS A 299 21.40 -6.57 -5.72
C LYS A 299 21.42 -8.09 -5.43
N THR A 300 22.46 -8.80 -5.87
CA THR A 300 22.61 -10.26 -5.71
C THR A 300 23.36 -10.69 -4.45
N SER A 301 23.92 -9.75 -3.68
CA SER A 301 24.72 -10.03 -2.47
C SER A 301 23.86 -10.06 -1.20
N SER A 302 24.42 -10.37 -0.03
CA SER A 302 23.72 -10.15 1.26
C SER A 302 23.67 -8.67 1.61
N PHE A 303 22.62 -8.20 2.28
CA PHE A 303 22.58 -6.79 2.69
C PHE A 303 23.69 -6.49 3.72
N ASN A 304 24.46 -5.43 3.49
CA ASN A 304 25.56 -4.95 4.34
C ASN A 304 25.22 -3.55 4.88
N MET A 305 25.68 -3.22 6.10
CA MET A 305 25.47 -1.91 6.73
C MET A 305 25.93 -0.72 5.88
N ASN A 306 26.95 -0.87 5.04
CA ASN A 306 27.38 0.21 4.13
C ASN A 306 26.28 0.60 3.13
N GLN A 307 25.35 -0.30 2.81
CA GLN A 307 24.24 -0.04 1.89
C GLN A 307 23.13 0.82 2.53
N LEU A 308 23.14 1.01 3.86
CA LEU A 308 22.25 1.97 4.52
C LEU A 308 22.54 3.42 4.11
N PHE A 309 23.75 3.70 3.62
CA PHE A 309 24.17 5.02 3.15
C PHE A 309 24.10 5.16 1.62
N ASP A 310 23.64 4.13 0.90
CA ASP A 310 23.41 4.24 -0.54
C ASP A 310 22.26 5.23 -0.78
N THR A 311 22.48 6.20 -1.67
CA THR A 311 21.53 7.29 -1.92
C THR A 311 20.16 6.79 -2.34
N ARG A 312 20.07 5.63 -2.99
CA ARG A 312 18.81 5.01 -3.40
C ARG A 312 18.03 4.46 -2.21
N PHE A 313 18.71 3.83 -1.26
CA PHE A 313 18.07 3.38 -0.02
C PHE A 313 17.64 4.57 0.83
N VAL A 314 18.55 5.54 1.04
CA VAL A 314 18.28 6.74 1.83
C VAL A 314 17.08 7.51 1.26
N PHE A 315 16.95 7.61 -0.07
CA PHE A 315 15.82 8.29 -0.70
C PHE A 315 14.47 7.68 -0.30
N PHE A 316 14.27 6.37 -0.53
CA PHE A 316 12.99 5.71 -0.22
C PHE A 316 12.74 5.59 1.29
N PHE A 317 13.80 5.37 2.08
CA PHE A 317 13.69 5.35 3.53
C PHE A 317 13.29 6.73 4.08
N ALA A 318 13.94 7.80 3.62
CA ALA A 318 13.58 9.16 4.02
C ALA A 318 12.18 9.54 3.54
N SER A 319 11.75 9.10 2.35
CA SER A 319 10.38 9.31 1.88
C SER A 319 9.36 8.65 2.82
N ALA A 320 9.57 7.39 3.20
CA ALA A 320 8.73 6.70 4.18
C ALA A 320 8.66 7.46 5.52
N VAL A 321 9.80 7.91 6.05
CA VAL A 321 9.86 8.71 7.28
C VAL A 321 9.12 10.03 7.14
N VAL A 322 9.30 10.76 6.02
CA VAL A 322 8.61 12.04 5.79
C VAL A 322 7.11 11.85 5.65
N LEU A 323 6.66 10.84 4.89
CA LEU A 323 5.24 10.54 4.72
C LEU A 323 4.58 10.23 6.07
N HIS A 324 5.27 9.46 6.92
CA HIS A 324 4.81 9.11 8.26
C HIS A 324 4.85 10.32 9.22
N GLY A 325 5.96 11.06 9.28
CA GLY A 325 6.04 12.24 10.15
C GLY A 325 4.99 13.29 9.80
N VAL A 326 4.76 13.55 8.50
CA VAL A 326 3.71 14.48 8.04
C VAL A 326 2.32 13.95 8.36
N TRP A 327 2.12 12.64 8.33
CA TRP A 327 0.88 11.99 8.75
C TRP A 327 0.56 12.28 10.22
N ASP A 328 1.55 12.13 11.10
CA ASP A 328 1.40 12.32 12.55
C ASP A 328 1.28 13.79 12.97
N MET A 329 1.66 14.73 12.11
CA MET A 329 1.56 16.17 12.37
C MET A 329 0.11 16.71 12.34
N GLY A 330 -0.87 15.95 11.83
CA GLY A 330 -2.28 16.37 11.80
C GLY A 330 -2.51 17.68 11.01
N ILE A 331 -1.79 17.86 9.90
CA ILE A 331 -1.81 19.13 9.14
C ILE A 331 -3.18 19.35 8.48
N VAL A 332 -3.76 20.54 8.70
CA VAL A 332 -5.00 20.96 8.05
C VAL A 332 -4.70 21.73 6.76
N LEU A 333 -5.15 21.21 5.61
CA LEU A 333 -5.05 21.89 4.31
C LEU A 333 -6.43 22.24 3.78
N LEU A 334 -6.65 23.50 3.38
CA LEU A 334 -7.96 24.00 2.91
C LEU A 334 -9.12 23.66 3.88
N ASN A 335 -8.87 23.78 5.19
CA ASN A 335 -9.79 23.41 6.27
C ASN A 335 -10.16 21.91 6.31
N SER A 336 -9.32 21.02 5.76
CA SER A 336 -9.55 19.58 5.77
C SER A 336 -8.25 18.79 6.02
N GLU A 337 -8.20 18.03 7.11
CA GLU A 337 -7.14 17.03 7.34
C GLU A 337 -7.28 15.84 6.37
N LEU A 338 -8.51 15.49 5.98
CA LEU A 338 -8.75 14.41 5.03
C LEU A 338 -8.00 14.65 3.71
N LEU A 339 -7.89 15.91 3.27
CA LEU A 339 -7.14 16.25 2.08
C LEU A 339 -5.65 15.91 2.20
N ILE A 340 -5.02 16.17 3.36
CA ILE A 340 -3.60 15.82 3.53
C ILE A 340 -3.42 14.30 3.51
N TYR A 341 -4.30 13.55 4.18
CA TYR A 341 -4.23 12.08 4.19
C TYR A 341 -4.38 11.49 2.79
N ILE A 342 -5.32 12.01 1.98
CA ILE A 342 -5.47 11.58 0.59
C ILE A 342 -4.21 11.88 -0.23
N LEU A 343 -3.62 13.06 -0.09
CA LEU A 343 -2.40 13.43 -0.80
C LEU A 343 -1.21 12.53 -0.41
N LEU A 344 -1.05 12.23 0.88
CA LEU A 344 0.00 11.32 1.38
C LEU A 344 -0.19 9.90 0.85
N ILE A 345 -1.43 9.38 0.85
CA ILE A 345 -1.76 8.07 0.28
C ILE A 345 -1.41 8.04 -1.21
N VAL A 346 -1.81 9.07 -1.96
CA VAL A 346 -1.51 9.15 -3.41
C VAL A 346 0.00 9.20 -3.65
N ALA A 347 0.74 10.02 -2.89
CA ALA A 347 2.20 10.09 -2.98
C ALA A 347 2.85 8.73 -2.71
N ALA A 348 2.42 8.05 -1.64
CA ALA A 348 2.92 6.73 -1.28
C ALA A 348 2.68 5.71 -2.41
N TRP A 349 1.47 5.69 -2.98
CA TRP A 349 1.14 4.75 -4.05
C TRP A 349 1.86 5.05 -5.37
N ILE A 350 2.18 6.31 -5.67
CA ILE A 350 3.02 6.66 -6.82
C ILE A 350 4.40 6.00 -6.68
N GLU A 351 5.04 6.12 -5.51
CA GLU A 351 6.34 5.48 -5.27
C GLU A 351 6.27 3.95 -5.32
N LEU A 352 5.22 3.36 -4.75
CA LEU A 352 4.99 1.92 -4.84
C LEU A 352 4.82 1.45 -6.28
N PHE A 353 4.07 2.18 -7.11
CA PHE A 353 3.91 1.81 -8.51
C PHE A 353 5.20 1.95 -9.31
N ILE A 354 6.06 2.93 -8.98
CA ILE A 354 7.40 3.04 -9.55
C ILE A 354 8.25 1.82 -9.17
N LEU A 355 8.27 1.44 -7.90
CA LEU A 355 9.01 0.25 -7.43
C LEU A 355 8.46 -1.04 -8.04
N MET A 356 7.14 -1.16 -8.21
CA MET A 356 6.52 -2.29 -8.90
C MET A 356 6.89 -2.33 -10.37
N SER A 357 6.90 -1.18 -11.06
CA SER A 357 7.30 -1.10 -12.46
C SER A 357 8.76 -1.48 -12.67
N ALA A 358 9.66 -0.98 -11.80
CA ALA A 358 11.05 -1.39 -11.77
C ALA A 358 11.20 -2.91 -11.55
N GLY A 359 10.43 -3.50 -10.63
CA GLY A 359 10.42 -4.94 -10.39
C GLY A 359 9.88 -5.78 -11.57
N LEU A 360 8.93 -5.26 -12.35
CA LEU A 360 8.47 -5.92 -13.57
C LEU A 360 9.55 -5.88 -14.67
N LYS A 361 10.25 -4.76 -14.82
CA LYS A 361 11.37 -4.63 -15.77
C LYS A 361 12.55 -5.55 -15.42
N GLU A 362 12.76 -5.81 -14.13
CA GLU A 362 13.78 -6.73 -13.62
C GLU A 362 13.60 -8.18 -14.13
N VAL A 363 12.37 -8.59 -14.48
CA VAL A 363 12.08 -9.92 -15.06
C VAL A 363 12.93 -10.17 -16.31
N ASN A 364 13.01 -9.19 -17.21
CA ASN A 364 13.76 -9.31 -18.46
C ASN A 364 15.26 -9.39 -18.23
N GLN A 365 15.78 -8.72 -17.19
CA GLN A 365 17.20 -8.81 -16.81
C GLN A 365 17.54 -10.22 -16.32
N PHE A 366 16.70 -10.81 -15.47
CA PHE A 366 16.93 -12.19 -14.98
C PHE A 366 16.78 -13.25 -16.08
N ARG A 367 15.91 -13.05 -17.07
CA ARG A 367 15.82 -13.94 -18.24
C ARG A 367 17.12 -13.95 -19.04
N GLN A 368 17.76 -12.79 -19.23
CA GLN A 368 19.01 -12.68 -19.98
C GLN A 368 20.22 -13.32 -19.27
N ILE A 369 20.26 -13.33 -17.93
CA ILE A 369 21.37 -13.91 -17.16
C ILE A 369 21.34 -15.46 -17.17
N LYS A 370 20.17 -16.06 -17.39
CA LYS A 370 19.98 -17.53 -17.35
C LYS A 370 20.22 -18.21 -18.70
N ASN A 371 20.14 -17.46 -19.80
CA ASN A 371 20.54 -17.88 -21.15
C ASN A 371 22.03 -17.64 -21.34
#